data_AF-A0A1I2GWQ4-F1
#
_entry.id   AF-A0A1I2GWQ4-F1
#
_cell.length_a   1.000
_cell.length_b   1.000
_cell.length_c   1.000
_cell.angle_alpha   90.00
_cell.angle_beta   90.00
_cell.angle_gamma   90.00
#
_symmetry.space_group_name_H-M   'P 1'
#
loop_
_entity.id
_entity.type
_entity.pdbx_description
1 polymer ?
#
loop_
_entity_poly.entity_id
_entity_poly.type
_entity_poly.pdbx_seq_one_letter_code
_entity_poly.pdbx_strand_id
1 'polypeptide(L)'
;MNELKTIPELFAGSEINPQVVMCYIWRQDSYYKQTIQGPHHPQFLYLIQEADKVDYEMRWFLAGNSVYMTKVYKVIQHFVDLNPSVSRGFTGLVLEDIHTTLLLNRWYELLPRFELARNRIRKRFKL
;
A
#
# COMPACT_ATOMS: atom_id res chain seq x y z
N MET A 1 -26.30 -1.65 -1.88
CA MET A 1 -25.26 -0.72 -1.40
C MET A 1 -24.65 -1.34 -0.17
N ASN A 2 -23.36 -1.71 -0.20
CA ASN A 2 -22.67 -2.09 1.04
C ASN A 2 -22.31 -0.81 1.77
N GLU A 3 -22.82 -0.64 2.99
CA GLU A 3 -22.45 0.49 3.84
C GLU A 3 -20.94 0.45 4.09
N LEU A 4 -20.26 1.53 3.70
CA LEU A 4 -18.86 1.73 4.02
C LEU A 4 -18.76 1.96 5.52
N LYS A 5 -18.30 0.96 6.27
CA LYS A 5 -17.97 1.12 7.67
C LYS A 5 -16.94 2.24 7.82
N THR A 6 -17.16 3.16 8.75
CA THR A 6 -16.16 4.16 9.08
C THR A 6 -14.93 3.48 9.69
N ILE A 7 -13.76 4.10 9.60
CA ILE A 7 -12.53 3.54 10.18
C ILE A 7 -12.70 3.24 11.69
N PRO A 8 -13.30 4.12 12.51
CA PRO A 8 -13.65 3.78 13.90
C PRO A 8 -14.56 2.54 14.04
N GLU A 9 -15.52 2.33 13.14
CA GLU A 9 -16.38 1.15 13.13
C GLU A 9 -15.67 -0.14 12.69
N LEU A 10 -14.61 -0.02 11.87
CA LEU A 10 -13.75 -1.14 11.52
C LEU A 10 -12.89 -1.62 12.69
N PHE A 11 -12.64 -0.74 13.67
CA PHE A 11 -11.80 -0.98 14.83
C PHE A 11 -12.58 -1.00 16.16
N ALA A 12 -13.92 -0.99 16.11
CA ALA A 12 -14.77 -1.02 17.30
C ALA A 12 -14.61 -2.38 18.02
N GLY A 13 -14.09 -2.35 19.25
CA GLY A 13 -13.78 -3.55 20.05
C GLY A 13 -12.34 -4.05 19.90
N SER A 14 -11.49 -3.34 19.17
CA SER A 14 -10.05 -3.62 19.05
C SER A 14 -9.24 -2.94 20.16
N GLU A 15 -8.05 -3.46 20.46
CA GLU A 15 -7.02 -2.74 21.25
C GLU A 15 -6.28 -1.67 20.40
N ILE A 16 -6.61 -1.56 19.11
CA ILE A 16 -5.92 -0.68 18.17
C ILE A 16 -6.42 0.75 18.37
N ASN A 17 -5.49 1.68 18.62
CA ASN A 17 -5.80 3.10 18.63
C ASN A 17 -6.19 3.56 17.20
N PRO A 18 -7.47 3.89 16.93
CA PRO A 18 -7.92 4.24 15.59
C PRO A 18 -7.19 5.45 15.03
N GLN A 19 -6.80 6.42 15.87
CA GLN A 19 -6.05 7.60 15.45
C GLN A 19 -4.65 7.22 14.94
N VAL A 20 -3.97 6.23 15.52
CA VAL A 20 -2.64 5.81 15.05
C VAL A 20 -2.72 5.13 13.68
N VAL A 21 -3.72 4.27 13.50
CA VAL A 21 -4.00 3.67 12.18
C VAL A 21 -4.40 4.72 11.17
N MET A 22 -5.22 5.69 11.57
CA MET A 22 -5.59 6.82 10.73
C MET A 22 -4.38 7.64 10.31
N CYS A 23 -3.46 7.92 11.24
CA CYS A 23 -2.20 8.59 10.95
C CYS A 23 -1.37 7.81 9.95
N TYR A 24 -1.27 6.48 10.03
CA TYR A 24 -0.55 5.66 9.04
C TYR A 24 -1.23 5.63 7.67
N ILE A 25 -2.55 5.40 7.63
CA ILE A 25 -3.35 5.38 6.41
C ILE A 25 -3.25 6.72 5.67
N TRP A 26 -3.24 7.82 6.41
CA TRP A 26 -3.12 9.18 5.86
C TRP A 26 -1.70 9.72 5.83
N ARG A 27 -0.70 8.93 6.25
CA ARG A 27 0.71 9.35 6.26
C ARG A 27 1.18 9.51 4.82
N GLN A 28 1.77 10.67 4.52
CA GLN A 28 2.43 10.95 3.24
C GLN A 28 3.94 10.64 3.26
N ASP A 29 4.36 9.68 4.08
CA ASP A 29 5.76 9.25 4.05
C ASP A 29 5.97 8.46 2.77
N SER A 30 6.66 9.11 1.84
CA SER A 30 6.94 8.61 0.50
C SER A 30 8.39 8.14 0.43
N TYR A 31 8.64 6.96 -0.13
CA TYR A 31 9.94 6.49 -0.60
C TYR A 31 10.65 7.58 -1.40
N TYR A 32 9.92 8.38 -2.20
CA TYR A 32 10.48 9.51 -2.94
C TYR A 32 11.19 10.52 -2.04
N LYS A 33 10.50 11.07 -1.03
CA LYS A 33 11.09 12.02 -0.06
C LYS A 33 12.31 11.45 0.68
N GLN A 34 12.34 10.14 0.93
CA GLN A 34 13.49 9.49 1.55
C GLN A 34 14.67 9.36 0.57
N THR A 35 14.37 9.24 -0.73
CA THR A 35 15.35 9.01 -1.79
C THR A 35 15.94 10.30 -2.36
N ILE A 36 15.27 11.46 -2.27
CA ILE A 36 15.80 12.72 -2.86
C ILE A 36 17.06 13.30 -2.18
N GLN A 37 17.65 12.63 -1.20
CA GLN A 37 18.81 13.14 -0.46
C GLN A 37 20.14 13.06 -1.25
N GLY A 38 20.12 12.71 -2.54
CA GLY A 38 21.33 12.61 -3.38
C GLY A 38 21.07 12.80 -4.89
N PRO A 39 22.14 12.82 -5.71
CA PRO A 39 22.02 12.95 -7.16
C PRO A 39 21.48 11.66 -7.78
N HIS A 40 20.17 11.60 -7.96
CA HIS A 40 19.50 10.49 -8.62
C HIS A 40 19.10 10.85 -10.05
N HIS A 41 19.16 9.85 -10.94
CA HIS A 41 18.66 10.01 -12.30
C HIS A 41 17.13 10.26 -12.26
N PRO A 42 16.58 11.20 -13.05
CA PRO A 42 15.14 11.52 -13.03
C PRO A 42 14.22 10.31 -13.27
N GLN A 43 14.65 9.37 -14.10
CA GLN A 43 13.89 8.13 -14.33
C GLN A 43 13.81 7.26 -13.08
N PHE A 44 14.87 7.20 -12.27
CA PHE A 44 14.85 6.46 -11.00
C PHE A 44 13.87 7.10 -10.02
N LEU A 45 13.91 8.43 -9.90
CA LEU A 45 12.98 9.19 -9.09
C LEU A 45 11.51 8.96 -9.48
N TYR A 46 11.22 8.88 -10.78
CA TYR A 46 9.89 8.55 -11.28
C TYR A 46 9.44 7.13 -10.91
N LEU A 47 10.34 6.14 -11.00
CA LEU A 47 10.03 4.75 -10.61
C LEU A 47 9.74 4.65 -9.10
N ILE A 48 10.42 5.45 -8.27
CA ILE A 48 10.14 5.54 -6.83
C ILE A 48 8.75 6.16 -6.57
N GLN A 49 8.36 7.19 -7.33
CA GLN A 49 7.02 7.77 -7.22
C GLN A 49 5.90 6.77 -7.57
N GLU A 50 6.14 5.85 -8.51
CA GLU A 50 5.18 4.80 -8.81
C GLU A 50 5.05 3.80 -7.66
N ALA A 51 6.14 3.47 -6.97
CA ALA A 51 6.10 2.66 -5.74
C ALA A 51 5.29 3.36 -4.63
N ASP A 52 5.46 4.67 -4.45
CA ASP A 52 4.68 5.49 -3.50
C ASP A 52 3.18 5.43 -3.78
N LYS A 53 2.78 5.46 -5.05
CA LYS A 53 1.37 5.36 -5.43
C LYS A 53 0.80 3.98 -5.09
N VAL A 54 1.56 2.91 -5.27
CA VAL A 54 1.12 1.55 -4.90
C VAL A 54 0.84 1.49 -3.41
N ASP A 55 1.77 1.97 -2.59
CA ASP A 55 1.63 2.01 -1.13
C ASP A 55 0.42 2.84 -0.70
N TYR A 56 0.30 4.06 -1.22
CA TYR A 56 -0.83 4.95 -0.94
C TYR A 56 -2.19 4.30 -1.23
N GLU A 57 -2.36 3.76 -2.43
CA GLU A 57 -3.63 3.13 -2.83
C GLU A 57 -3.92 1.88 -1.98
N MET A 58 -2.88 1.13 -1.58
CA MET A 58 -3.01 -0.05 -0.73
C MET A 58 -3.44 0.32 0.70
N ARG A 59 -2.90 1.39 1.28
CA ARG A 59 -3.31 1.89 2.60
C ARG A 59 -4.78 2.31 2.63
N TRP A 60 -5.26 2.96 1.57
CA TRP A 60 -6.69 3.29 1.44
C TRP A 60 -7.59 2.07 1.23
N PHE A 61 -7.09 1.03 0.57
CA PHE A 61 -7.81 -0.24 0.53
C PHE A 61 -7.91 -0.86 1.95
N LEU A 62 -6.83 -0.83 2.73
CA LEU A 62 -6.84 -1.31 4.11
C LEU A 62 -7.79 -0.52 5.01
N ALA A 63 -7.96 0.78 4.74
CA ALA A 63 -8.95 1.65 5.38
C ALA A 63 -10.41 1.23 5.16
N GLY A 64 -10.69 0.19 4.36
CA GLY A 64 -12.02 -0.35 4.12
C GLY A 64 -12.68 0.13 2.84
N ASN A 65 -11.98 0.92 2.02
CA ASN A 65 -12.51 1.37 0.75
C ASN A 65 -12.17 0.36 -0.37
N SER A 66 -13.09 -0.57 -0.65
CA SER A 66 -12.89 -1.64 -1.63
C SER A 66 -12.62 -1.15 -3.06
N VAL A 67 -13.05 0.08 -3.42
CA VAL A 67 -12.78 0.70 -4.72
C VAL A 67 -11.27 0.85 -4.96
N TYR A 68 -10.50 1.05 -3.90
CA TYR A 68 -9.06 1.23 -3.99
C TYR A 68 -8.32 -0.02 -4.42
N MET A 69 -8.90 -1.22 -4.28
CA MET A 69 -8.28 -2.42 -4.87
C MET A 69 -8.13 -2.32 -6.39
N THR A 70 -9.15 -1.73 -7.05
CA THR A 70 -9.09 -1.50 -8.51
C THR A 70 -8.04 -0.44 -8.85
N LYS A 71 -7.87 0.57 -7.99
CA LYS A 71 -6.83 1.59 -8.16
C LYS A 71 -5.42 1.02 -7.98
N VAL A 72 -5.21 0.19 -6.96
CA VAL A 72 -3.97 -0.58 -6.75
C VAL A 72 -3.62 -1.35 -8.03
N TYR A 73 -4.56 -2.07 -8.62
CA TYR A 73 -4.31 -2.78 -9.88
C TYR A 73 -3.96 -1.86 -11.05
N LYS A 74 -4.62 -0.70 -11.17
CA LYS A 74 -4.31 0.28 -12.23
C LYS A 74 -2.92 0.87 -12.08
N VAL A 75 -2.53 1.25 -10.85
CA VAL A 75 -1.19 1.78 -10.57
C VAL A 75 -0.12 0.72 -10.84
N ILE A 76 -0.30 -0.51 -10.36
CA ILE A 76 0.67 -1.59 -10.62
C ILE A 76 0.76 -1.88 -12.12
N GLN A 77 -0.36 -1.92 -12.85
CA GLN A 77 -0.34 -2.12 -14.29
C GLN A 77 0.43 -1.01 -15.01
N HIS A 78 0.15 0.25 -14.70
CA HIS A 78 0.89 1.39 -15.23
C HIS A 78 2.40 1.29 -14.93
N PHE A 79 2.74 0.89 -13.71
CA PHE A 79 4.14 0.69 -13.31
C PHE A 79 4.80 -0.45 -14.12
N VAL A 80 4.09 -1.55 -14.35
CA VAL A 80 4.56 -2.66 -15.21
C VAL A 80 4.76 -2.17 -16.65
N ASP A 81 3.84 -1.38 -17.19
CA ASP A 81 3.92 -0.85 -18.56
C ASP A 81 5.14 0.07 -18.74
N LEU A 82 5.55 0.79 -17.68
CA LEU A 82 6.76 1.62 -17.67
C LEU A 82 8.05 0.79 -17.60
N ASN A 83 8.12 -0.16 -16.66
CA ASN A 83 9.27 -1.04 -16.51
C ASN A 83 8.88 -2.34 -15.79
N PRO A 84 8.67 -3.45 -16.54
CA PRO A 84 8.19 -4.70 -15.95
C PRO A 84 9.12 -5.28 -14.89
N SER A 85 10.44 -5.18 -15.09
CA SER A 85 11.41 -5.76 -14.16
C SER A 85 11.44 -5.00 -12.84
N VAL A 86 11.53 -3.67 -12.92
CA VAL A 86 11.61 -2.79 -11.76
C VAL A 86 10.29 -2.80 -10.99
N SER A 87 9.16 -2.75 -11.70
CA SER A 87 7.82 -2.77 -11.10
C SER A 87 7.62 -3.98 -10.18
N ARG A 88 8.06 -5.18 -10.60
CA ARG A 88 7.93 -6.37 -9.74
C ARG A 88 8.72 -6.25 -8.45
N GLY A 89 9.98 -5.80 -8.54
CA GLY A 89 10.84 -5.60 -7.37
C GLY A 89 10.25 -4.59 -6.39
N PHE A 90 9.89 -3.40 -6.87
CA PHE A 90 9.34 -2.35 -6.01
C PHE A 90 7.96 -2.69 -5.47
N THR A 91 7.07 -3.27 -6.27
CA THR A 91 5.74 -3.71 -5.79
C THR A 91 5.91 -4.77 -4.70
N GLY A 92 6.83 -5.72 -4.88
CA GLY A 92 7.17 -6.70 -3.84
C GLY A 92 7.65 -6.04 -2.55
N LEU A 93 8.60 -5.11 -2.64
CA LEU A 93 9.13 -4.37 -1.50
C LEU A 93 8.04 -3.58 -0.75
N VAL A 94 7.18 -2.87 -1.47
CA VAL A 94 6.05 -2.13 -0.88
C VAL A 94 5.13 -3.06 -0.10
N LEU A 95 4.79 -4.22 -0.67
CA LEU A 95 3.94 -5.19 0.02
C LEU A 95 4.62 -5.76 1.27
N GLU A 96 5.92 -6.07 1.23
CA GLU A 96 6.65 -6.52 2.43
C GLU A 96 6.74 -5.44 3.50
N ASP A 97 6.92 -4.18 3.11
CA ASP A 97 7.01 -3.05 4.03
C ASP A 97 5.67 -2.80 4.74
N ILE A 98 4.56 -2.83 4.00
CA ILE A 98 3.22 -2.78 4.58
C ILE A 98 3.02 -3.95 5.55
N HIS A 99 3.31 -5.18 5.12
CA HIS A 99 3.16 -6.37 5.97
C HIS A 99 3.94 -6.25 7.29
N THR A 100 5.22 -5.86 7.19
CA THR A 100 6.10 -5.65 8.35
C THR A 100 5.56 -4.55 9.26
N THR A 101 5.09 -3.45 8.69
CA THR A 101 4.48 -2.35 9.44
C THR A 101 3.24 -2.80 10.20
N LEU A 102 2.34 -3.56 9.56
CA LEU A 102 1.15 -4.11 10.21
C LEU A 102 1.53 -5.01 11.40
N LEU A 103 2.54 -5.87 11.25
CA LEU A 103 3.02 -6.76 12.31
C LEU A 103 3.68 -6.01 13.47
N LEU A 104 4.61 -5.10 13.18
CA LEU A 104 5.33 -4.33 14.20
C LEU A 104 4.38 -3.50 15.07
N ASN A 105 3.33 -2.95 14.46
CA ASN A 105 2.31 -2.18 15.17
C ASN A 105 1.17 -3.03 15.75
N ARG A 106 1.24 -4.36 15.60
CA ARG A 106 0.21 -5.32 16.08
C ARG A 106 -1.19 -5.06 15.51
N TRP A 107 -1.28 -4.56 14.28
CA TRP A 107 -2.56 -4.32 13.60
C TRP A 107 -3.08 -5.59 12.93
N TYR A 108 -3.21 -6.65 13.71
CA TYR A 108 -3.55 -7.99 13.20
C TYR A 108 -4.91 -8.05 12.52
N GLU A 109 -5.84 -7.17 12.88
CA GLU A 109 -7.17 -7.07 12.26
C GLU A 109 -7.13 -6.67 10.79
N LEU A 110 -6.07 -5.97 10.35
CA LEU A 110 -5.86 -5.59 8.96
C LEU A 110 -5.18 -6.68 8.13
N LEU A 111 -4.48 -7.63 8.78
CA LEU A 111 -3.70 -8.65 8.09
C LEU A 111 -4.54 -9.55 7.18
N PRO A 112 -5.72 -10.09 7.57
CA PRO A 112 -6.49 -10.95 6.67
C PRO A 112 -6.88 -10.26 5.37
N ARG A 113 -7.28 -8.99 5.45
CA ARG A 113 -7.62 -8.17 4.28
C ARG A 113 -6.39 -7.90 3.42
N PHE A 114 -5.27 -7.56 4.07
CA PHE A 114 -4.00 -7.31 3.41
C PHE A 114 -3.48 -8.56 2.67
N GLU A 115 -3.43 -9.71 3.35
CA GLU A 115 -2.92 -10.98 2.78
C GLU A 115 -3.76 -11.46 1.60
N LEU A 116 -5.09 -11.33 1.68
CA LEU A 116 -5.95 -11.63 0.54
C LEU A 116 -5.61 -10.76 -0.67
N ALA A 117 -5.40 -9.46 -0.48
CA ALA A 117 -5.03 -8.55 -1.54
C ALA A 117 -3.62 -8.83 -2.09
N ARG A 118 -2.63 -9.01 -1.20
CA ARG A 118 -1.25 -9.38 -1.53
C ARG A 118 -1.20 -10.63 -2.41
N ASN A 119 -1.92 -11.69 -2.03
CA ASN A 119 -1.97 -12.93 -2.80
C ASN A 119 -2.61 -12.73 -4.20
N ARG A 120 -3.66 -11.92 -4.29
CA ARG A 120 -4.29 -11.58 -5.58
C ARG A 120 -3.36 -10.76 -6.47
N ILE A 121 -2.64 -9.79 -5.90
CA ILE A 121 -1.66 -8.98 -6.62
C ILE A 121 -0.53 -9.87 -7.14
N ARG A 122 0.09 -10.69 -6.28
CA ARG A 122 1.17 -11.63 -6.65
C ARG A 122 0.75 -12.54 -7.79
N LYS A 123 -0.43 -13.16 -7.68
CA LYS A 123 -0.97 -14.02 -8.73
C LYS A 123 -1.19 -13.27 -10.05
N ARG A 124 -1.74 -12.04 -10.01
CA ARG A 124 -2.07 -11.26 -11.20
C ARG A 124 -0.83 -10.75 -11.94
N PHE A 125 0.17 -10.26 -11.21
CA PHE A 125 1.34 -9.59 -11.80
C PHE A 125 2.59 -10.47 -11.83
N LYS A 126 2.49 -11.74 -11.40
CA LYS A 126 3.59 -12.70 -11.34
C LYS A 126 4.78 -12.14 -10.56
N LEU A 127 4.47 -11.62 -9.36
CA LEU A 127 5.45 -11.15 -8.38
C LEU A 127 6.08 -12.33 -7.64
#